data_AF-A0A2V5WVZ6-F1
#
_entry.id   AF-A0A2V5WVZ6-F1
#
_cell.length_a   1.000
_cell.length_b   1.000
_cell.length_c   1.000
_cell.angle_alpha   90.00
_cell.angle_beta   90.00
_cell.angle_gamma   90.00
#
_symmetry.space_group_name_H-M   'P 1'
#
loop_
_entity.id
_entity.type
_entity.pdbx_description
1 polymer ?
#
loop_
_entity_poly.entity_id
_entity_poly.type
_entity_poly.pdbx_seq_one_letter_code
_entity_poly.pdbx_strand_id
1 'polypeptide(L)'
;EAGRCYFPEDELTSARLTPSQILSKPERFQPIYRNWVDKAERDLECGMQYSGAIRNRRVAAATVLPGLIGARTLALLREAGATALHRKIKVSRREVREIIARLALTFAVGSKFAAMFERFLR
;
A
#
# COMPACT_ATOMS: atom_id res chain seq x y z
N GLU A 1 5.62 -20.33 -19.04
CA GLU A 1 4.31 -19.82 -18.57
C GLU A 1 4.22 -18.33 -18.90
N ALA A 2 3.10 -17.85 -19.45
CA ALA A 2 2.91 -16.43 -19.67
C ALA A 2 2.64 -15.73 -18.33
N GLY A 3 3.49 -14.76 -17.97
CA GLY A 3 3.26 -13.93 -16.79
C GLY A 3 2.02 -13.05 -16.93
N ARG A 4 1.52 -12.52 -15.81
CA ARG A 4 0.39 -11.56 -15.79
C ARG A 4 0.93 -10.14 -15.59
N CYS A 5 0.41 -9.19 -16.36
CA CYS A 5 0.67 -7.76 -16.18
C CYS A 5 -0.66 -7.06 -15.88
N TYR A 6 -0.69 -6.26 -14.81
CA TYR A 6 -1.86 -5.49 -14.40
C TYR A 6 -1.65 -3.97 -14.53
N PHE A 7 -0.49 -3.54 -15.07
CA PHE A 7 -0.26 -2.13 -15.38
C PHE A 7 -1.00 -1.75 -16.67
N PRO A 8 -1.53 -0.52 -16.77
CA PRO A 8 -2.26 -0.08 -17.96
C PRO A 8 -1.39 -0.07 -19.20
N GLU A 9 -1.93 -0.60 -20.30
CA GLU A 9 -1.21 -0.70 -21.58
C GLU A 9 -0.95 0.67 -22.21
N ASP A 10 -1.86 1.62 -22.05
CA ASP A 10 -1.76 3.00 -22.53
C ASP A 10 -0.60 3.76 -21.86
N GLU A 11 -0.43 3.61 -20.55
CA GLU A 11 0.70 4.21 -19.82
C GLU A 11 2.04 3.60 -20.25
N LEU A 12 2.10 2.28 -20.41
CA LEU A 12 3.29 1.58 -20.91
C LEU A 12 3.64 2.01 -22.34
N THR A 13 2.65 2.09 -23.21
CA THR A 13 2.81 2.51 -24.62
C THR A 13 3.31 3.95 -24.70
N SER A 14 2.78 4.85 -23.87
CA SER A 14 3.22 6.24 -23.77
C SER A 14 4.68 6.36 -23.35
N ALA A 15 5.15 5.46 -22.48
CA ALA A 15 6.56 5.34 -22.09
C ALA A 15 7.42 4.54 -23.08
N ARG A 16 6.84 4.08 -24.21
CA ARG A 16 7.48 3.20 -25.20
C ARG A 16 8.04 1.93 -24.55
N LEU A 17 7.23 1.31 -23.69
CA LEU A 17 7.51 0.06 -22.99
C LEU A 17 6.51 -1.01 -23.40
N THR A 18 6.99 -2.24 -23.51
CA THR A 18 6.16 -3.44 -23.50
C THR A 18 6.11 -4.03 -22.10
N PRO A 19 5.09 -4.85 -21.73
CA PRO A 19 5.05 -5.52 -20.44
C PRO A 19 6.32 -6.33 -20.12
N SER A 20 6.91 -6.98 -21.12
CA SER A 20 8.16 -7.74 -20.98
C SER A 20 9.39 -6.87 -20.69
N GLN A 21 9.33 -5.57 -20.97
CA GLN A 21 10.43 -4.63 -20.74
C GLN A 21 10.37 -3.93 -19.39
N ILE A 22 9.31 -4.11 -18.60
CA ILE A 22 9.12 -3.47 -17.29
C ILE A 22 10.30 -3.77 -16.35
N LEU A 23 10.77 -5.03 -16.33
CA LEU A 23 11.87 -5.45 -15.46
C LEU A 23 13.25 -5.05 -16.01
N SER A 24 13.43 -5.03 -17.33
CA SER A 24 14.73 -4.76 -17.96
C SER A 24 15.00 -3.27 -18.22
N LYS A 25 13.99 -2.41 -18.12
CA LYS A 25 14.10 -0.94 -18.28
C LYS A 25 13.50 -0.19 -17.08
N PRO A 26 14.01 -0.43 -15.85
CA PRO A 26 13.44 0.14 -14.63
C PRO A 26 13.42 1.67 -14.65
N GLU A 27 14.38 2.33 -15.28
CA GLU A 27 14.47 3.79 -15.41
C GLU A 27 13.29 4.40 -16.17
N ARG A 28 12.82 3.73 -17.24
CA ARG A 28 11.65 4.18 -18.02
C ARG A 28 10.34 3.86 -17.31
N PHE A 29 10.32 2.78 -16.54
CA PHE A 29 9.13 2.34 -15.80
C PHE A 29 8.95 3.09 -14.46
N GLN A 30 10.03 3.59 -13.87
CA GLN A 30 10.02 4.26 -12.57
C GLN A 30 8.97 5.38 -12.44
N PRO A 31 8.71 6.25 -13.43
CA PRO A 31 7.65 7.25 -13.35
C PRO A 31 6.24 6.64 -13.26
N ILE A 32 5.96 5.60 -14.04
CA ILE A 32 4.69 4.85 -14.00
C ILE A 32 4.53 4.22 -12.62
N TYR A 33 5.55 3.53 -12.13
CA TYR A 33 5.54 2.93 -10.80
C TYR A 33 5.21 3.94 -9.71
N ARG A 34 5.88 5.10 -9.70
CA ARG A 34 5.63 6.16 -8.73
C ARG A 34 4.19 6.67 -8.78
N ASN A 35 3.66 6.93 -9.98
CA ASN A 35 2.26 7.35 -10.13
C ASN A 35 1.28 6.33 -9.53
N TRP A 36 1.52 5.05 -9.71
CA TRP A 36 0.68 3.99 -9.15
C TRP A 36 0.81 3.88 -7.63
N VAL A 37 2.01 4.04 -7.06
CA VAL A 37 2.20 4.12 -5.60
C VAL A 37 1.49 5.35 -5.04
N ASP A 38 1.66 6.53 -5.67
CA ASP A 38 1.02 7.78 -5.25
C ASP A 38 -0.52 7.70 -5.37
N LYS A 39 -1.04 7.02 -6.39
CA LYS A 39 -2.47 6.75 -6.52
C LYS A 39 -2.97 5.83 -5.41
N ALA A 40 -2.26 4.72 -5.16
CA ALA A 40 -2.64 3.77 -4.13
C ALA A 40 -2.64 4.41 -2.73
N GLU A 41 -1.68 5.28 -2.43
CA GLU A 41 -1.64 6.02 -1.16
C GLU A 41 -2.84 6.95 -1.00
N ARG A 42 -3.19 7.74 -2.03
CA ARG A 42 -4.38 8.61 -2.01
C ARG A 42 -5.67 7.83 -1.83
N ASP A 43 -5.84 6.75 -2.58
CA ASP A 43 -7.04 5.92 -2.49
C ASP A 43 -7.13 5.23 -1.11
N LEU A 44 -5.98 4.85 -0.53
CA LEU A 44 -5.90 4.29 0.81
C LEU A 44 -6.25 5.31 1.89
N GLU A 45 -5.78 6.55 1.76
CA GLU A 45 -6.14 7.65 2.65
C GLU A 45 -7.66 7.89 2.66
N CYS A 46 -8.29 7.92 1.48
CA CYS A 46 -9.75 7.97 1.37
C CYS A 46 -10.43 6.80 2.10
N GLY A 47 -9.91 5.57 1.95
CA GLY A 47 -10.40 4.40 2.68
C GLY A 47 -10.25 4.52 4.21
N MET A 48 -9.20 5.18 4.68
CA MET A 48 -9.00 5.46 6.11
C MET A 48 -9.95 6.52 6.64
N GLN A 49 -10.25 7.56 5.85
CA GLN A 49 -11.27 8.55 6.17
C GLN A 49 -12.65 7.88 6.28
N TYR A 50 -13.01 7.02 5.32
CA TYR A 50 -14.22 6.21 5.38
C TYR A 50 -14.29 5.37 6.66
N SER A 51 -13.18 4.71 7.02
CA SER A 51 -13.09 3.89 8.23
C SER A 51 -13.35 4.71 9.50
N GLY A 52 -13.01 6.01 9.49
CA GLY A 52 -13.23 6.92 10.61
C GLY A 52 -14.71 7.31 10.81
N ALA A 53 -15.53 7.19 9.77
CA ALA A 53 -16.96 7.44 9.83
C ALA A 53 -17.77 6.23 10.36
N ILE A 54 -17.14 5.05 10.48
CA ILE A 54 -17.80 3.83 10.94
C ILE A 54 -18.07 3.90 12.45
N ARG A 55 -19.36 3.89 12.84
CA ARG A 55 -19.77 3.94 14.26
C ARG A 55 -19.55 2.64 15.01
N ASN A 56 -19.68 1.49 14.34
CA ASN A 56 -19.45 0.20 14.98
C ASN A 56 -17.95 -0.06 15.13
N ARG A 57 -17.47 -0.10 16.37
CA ARG A 57 -16.03 -0.24 16.70
C ARG A 57 -15.40 -1.52 16.14
N ARG A 58 -16.13 -2.64 16.11
CA ARG A 58 -15.60 -3.91 15.58
C ARG A 58 -15.46 -3.87 14.07
N VAL A 59 -16.46 -3.30 13.39
CA VAL A 59 -16.42 -3.08 11.95
C VAL A 59 -15.30 -2.10 11.59
N ALA A 60 -15.20 -0.98 12.32
CA ALA A 60 -14.11 -0.02 12.14
C ALA A 60 -12.74 -0.68 12.29
N ALA A 61 -12.52 -1.49 13.34
CA ALA A 61 -11.26 -2.20 13.54
C ALA A 61 -10.96 -3.18 12.38
N ALA A 62 -11.97 -3.92 11.92
CA ALA A 62 -11.84 -4.85 10.79
C ALA A 62 -11.51 -4.14 9.47
N THR A 63 -12.00 -2.90 9.27
CA THR A 63 -11.69 -2.08 8.09
C THR A 63 -10.34 -1.38 8.21
N VAL A 64 -9.96 -0.91 9.39
CA VAL A 64 -8.69 -0.20 9.62
C VAL A 64 -7.49 -1.13 9.50
N LEU A 65 -7.58 -2.37 9.98
CA LEU A 65 -6.45 -3.31 9.96
C LEU A 65 -5.83 -3.51 8.55
N PRO A 66 -6.60 -3.86 7.49
CA PRO A 66 -6.04 -3.95 6.15
C PRO A 66 -5.51 -2.61 5.65
N GLY A 67 -6.12 -1.49 6.07
CA GLY A 67 -5.63 -0.14 5.78
C GLY A 67 -4.23 0.14 6.33
N LEU A 68 -3.98 -0.21 7.60
CA LEU A 68 -2.66 -0.05 8.24
C LEU A 68 -1.59 -0.97 7.63
N ILE A 69 -1.96 -2.20 7.27
CA ILE A 69 -1.06 -3.12 6.56
C ILE A 69 -0.75 -2.58 5.16
N GLY A 70 -1.76 -2.02 4.47
CA GLY A 70 -1.60 -1.34 3.19
C GLY A 70 -0.64 -0.17 3.28
N ALA A 71 -0.79 0.69 4.29
CA ALA A 71 0.09 1.85 4.51
C ALA A 71 1.54 1.41 4.65
N ARG A 72 1.78 0.39 5.50
CA ARG A 72 3.14 -0.14 5.67
C ARG A 72 3.69 -0.79 4.41
N THR A 73 2.83 -1.45 3.64
CA THR A 73 3.23 -2.04 2.35
C THR A 73 3.63 -0.95 1.36
N LEU A 74 2.89 0.15 1.27
CA LEU A 74 3.18 1.28 0.39
C LEU A 74 4.49 1.98 0.79
N ALA A 75 4.75 2.16 2.08
CA ALA A 75 6.04 2.69 2.56
C ALA A 75 7.23 1.84 2.08
N LEU A 76 7.14 0.51 2.23
CA LEU A 76 8.17 -0.42 1.76
C LEU A 76 8.32 -0.42 0.23
N LEU A 77 7.21 -0.30 -0.50
CA LEU A 77 7.20 -0.22 -1.96
C LEU A 77 7.82 1.09 -2.45
N ARG A 78 7.59 2.20 -1.74
CA ARG A 78 8.17 3.51 -2.03
C ARG A 78 9.69 3.49 -1.80
N GLU A 79 10.15 2.91 -0.70
CA GLU A 79 11.57 2.73 -0.39
C GLU A 79 12.28 1.88 -1.45
N ALA A 80 11.64 0.80 -1.93
CA ALA A 80 12.22 -0.08 -2.93
C ALA A 80 12.18 0.49 -4.37
N GLY A 81 11.25 1.41 -4.70
CA GLY A 81 11.07 1.90 -6.06
C GLY A 81 10.74 0.77 -7.06
N ALA A 82 11.03 0.95 -8.35
CA ALA A 82 10.77 -0.08 -9.37
C ALA A 82 11.54 -1.39 -9.15
N THR A 83 12.58 -1.39 -8.30
CA THR A 83 13.27 -2.64 -7.90
C THR A 83 12.35 -3.58 -7.11
N ALA A 84 11.24 -3.07 -6.55
CA ALA A 84 10.18 -3.86 -5.93
C ALA A 84 9.58 -4.91 -6.86
N LEU A 85 9.69 -4.77 -8.19
CA LEU A 85 9.20 -5.77 -9.13
C LEU A 85 10.14 -6.97 -9.30
N HIS A 86 11.40 -6.86 -8.88
CA HIS A 86 12.38 -7.95 -8.98
C HIS A 86 12.31 -8.92 -7.79
N ARG A 87 11.64 -8.54 -6.71
CA ARG A 87 11.56 -9.34 -5.49
C ARG A 87 10.26 -9.12 -4.76
N LYS A 88 9.87 -10.09 -3.93
CA LYS A 88 8.70 -9.95 -3.08
C LYS A 88 8.96 -8.97 -1.93
N ILE A 89 8.31 -7.81 -1.95
CA ILE A 89 8.23 -6.90 -0.80
C ILE A 89 7.07 -7.34 0.10
N LYS A 90 7.34 -7.52 1.39
CA LYS A 90 6.35 -8.04 2.34
C LYS A 90 6.56 -7.50 3.75
N VAL A 91 5.47 -7.04 4.35
CA VAL A 91 5.39 -6.74 5.79
C VAL A 91 5.59 -8.04 6.60
N SER A 92 6.54 -8.03 7.54
CA SER A 92 6.89 -9.25 8.29
C SER A 92 5.71 -9.73 9.15
N ARG A 93 5.63 -11.04 9.44
CA ARG A 93 4.57 -11.57 10.34
C ARG A 93 4.63 -10.96 11.73
N ARG A 94 5.84 -10.66 12.22
CA ARG A 94 6.04 -9.97 13.51
C ARG A 94 5.43 -8.57 13.47
N GLU A 95 5.74 -7.80 12.44
CA GLU A 95 5.23 -6.44 12.27
C GLU A 95 3.71 -6.42 12.10
N VAL A 96 3.13 -7.37 11.35
CA VAL A 96 1.66 -7.54 11.28
C VAL A 96 1.05 -7.78 12.67
N ARG A 97 1.66 -8.63 13.51
CA ARG A 97 1.19 -8.84 14.89
C ARG A 97 1.31 -7.58 15.74
N GLU A 98 2.37 -6.80 15.56
CA GLU A 98 2.54 -5.50 16.23
C GLU A 98 1.48 -4.49 15.80
N ILE A 99 1.13 -4.43 14.51
CA ILE A 99 0.01 -3.61 14.00
C ILE A 99 -1.30 -4.04 14.68
N ILE A 100 -1.60 -5.34 14.70
CA ILE A 100 -2.82 -5.88 15.33
C ILE A 100 -2.89 -5.53 16.82
N ALA A 101 -1.81 -5.73 17.56
CA ALA A 101 -1.76 -5.44 19.00
C ALA A 101 -2.00 -3.95 19.29
N ARG A 102 -1.37 -3.06 18.53
CA ARG A 102 -1.54 -1.60 18.68
C ARG A 102 -2.95 -1.14 18.29
N LEU A 103 -3.53 -1.76 17.27
CA LEU A 103 -4.91 -1.50 16.87
C LEU A 103 -5.89 -1.92 17.97
N ALA A 104 -5.72 -3.12 18.53
CA ALA A 104 -6.54 -3.61 19.63
C ALA A 104 -6.48 -2.67 20.85
N LEU A 105 -5.28 -2.20 21.22
CA LEU A 105 -5.11 -1.23 22.31
C LEU A 105 -5.82 0.10 22.03
N THR A 106 -5.68 0.63 20.81
CA THR A 106 -6.32 1.89 20.40
C THR A 106 -7.84 1.80 20.50
N PHE A 107 -8.41 0.70 20.01
CA PHE A 107 -9.84 0.42 20.12
C PHE A 107 -10.29 -0.01 21.51
N ALA A 108 -9.40 -0.40 22.43
CA ALA A 108 -9.76 -0.62 23.83
C ALA A 108 -9.89 0.72 24.57
N VAL A 109 -8.93 1.64 24.36
CA VAL A 109 -8.86 2.95 25.02
C VAL A 109 -9.85 3.98 24.44
N GLY A 110 -10.40 3.72 23.25
CA GLY A 110 -11.37 4.62 22.60
C GLY A 110 -10.72 5.78 21.83
N SER A 111 -9.44 5.66 21.52
CA SER A 111 -8.66 6.67 20.81
C SER A 111 -8.87 6.61 19.29
N LYS A 112 -8.61 7.72 18.59
CA LYS A 112 -8.61 7.77 17.12
C LYS A 112 -7.39 7.04 16.55
N PHE A 113 -7.57 6.29 15.45
CA PHE A 113 -6.50 5.52 14.80
C PHE A 113 -5.71 6.31 13.74
N ALA A 114 -6.09 7.55 13.42
CA ALA A 114 -5.46 8.35 12.35
C ALA A 114 -3.94 8.52 12.55
N ALA A 115 -3.49 8.75 13.79
CA ALA A 115 -2.05 8.84 14.10
C ALA A 115 -1.27 7.55 13.83
N MET A 116 -1.95 6.39 13.83
CA MET A 116 -1.33 5.11 13.46
C MET A 116 -1.09 5.01 11.96
N PHE A 117 -2.04 5.50 11.15
CA PHE A 117 -1.92 5.50 9.69
C PHE A 117 -0.71 6.32 9.23
N GLU A 118 -0.60 7.56 9.71
CA GLU A 118 0.55 8.45 9.42
C GLU A 118 1.90 7.87 9.83
N ARG A 119 1.94 6.99 10.84
CA ARG A 119 3.19 6.34 11.24
C ARG A 119 3.58 5.21 10.31
N PHE A 120 2.61 4.47 9.78
CA PHE A 120 2.89 3.32 8.91
C PHE A 120 3.05 3.71 7.44
N LEU A 121 2.54 4.87 7.04
CA LEU A 121 2.77 5.44 5.71
C LEU A 121 4.19 6.04 5.57
N ARG A 122 4.83 6.38 6.70
CA ARG A 122 6.20 6.89 6.77
C ARG A 122 7.26 5.80 6.65
#